data_AF-A0AAN0YQC6-F1
#
_entry.id   AF-A0AAN0YQC6-F1
#
_cell.length_a   1.000
_cell.length_b   1.000
_cell.length_c   1.000
_cell.angle_alpha   90.00
_cell.angle_beta   90.00
_cell.angle_gamma   90.00
#
_symmetry.space_group_name_H-M   'P 1'
#
loop_
_entity.id
_entity.type
_entity.pdbx_description
1 polymer ?
#
loop_
_entity_poly.entity_id
_entity_poly.type
_entity_poly.pdbx_seq_one_letter_code
_entity_poly.pdbx_strand_id
1 'polypeptide(L)'
;MFKSWKKWMKQTANTLIDRLQREKHSFSDIARLIREHPDTSVSEKTWLGLTYRFYSLHLDKVALTMETKKTKGNDEHILFIAVSSSNSAPIVYRSYDENSDLHKLVTTPPLTKETAPISQ
;
A
#
# COMPACT_ATOMS: atom_id res chain seq x y z
N MET A 1 -14.01 3.68 -36.76
CA MET A 1 -14.01 2.34 -36.12
C MET A 1 -12.66 1.93 -35.50
N PHE A 2 -11.50 2.24 -36.06
CA PHE A 2 -10.17 1.81 -35.53
C PHE A 2 -9.72 2.36 -34.15
N LYS A 3 -10.24 3.52 -33.71
CA LYS A 3 -9.83 4.13 -32.43
C LYS A 3 -10.30 3.35 -31.20
N SER A 4 -11.47 2.70 -31.30
CA SER A 4 -12.06 1.91 -30.21
C SER A 4 -11.24 0.66 -29.92
N TRP A 5 -10.86 -0.10 -30.96
CA TRP A 5 -10.03 -1.30 -30.83
C TRP A 5 -8.66 -1.02 -30.22
N LYS A 6 -7.99 0.07 -30.63
CA LYS A 6 -6.70 0.47 -30.03
C LYS A 6 -6.84 0.83 -28.55
N LYS A 7 -7.93 1.50 -28.17
CA LYS A 7 -8.21 1.85 -26.77
C LYS A 7 -8.47 0.60 -25.94
N TRP A 8 -9.29 -0.32 -26.46
CA TRP A 8 -9.58 -1.61 -25.83
C TRP A 8 -8.32 -2.45 -25.67
N MET A 9 -7.50 -2.60 -26.71
CA MET A 9 -6.22 -3.32 -26.64
C MET A 9 -5.25 -2.70 -25.61
N LYS A 10 -5.17 -1.37 -25.55
CA LYS A 10 -4.32 -0.67 -24.58
C LYS A 10 -4.82 -0.86 -23.14
N GLN A 11 -6.13 -0.85 -22.94
CA GLN A 11 -6.74 -1.14 -21.64
C GLN A 11 -6.48 -2.60 -21.23
N THR A 12 -6.69 -3.55 -22.13
CA THR A 12 -6.45 -4.99 -21.88
C THR A 12 -4.98 -5.26 -21.58
N ALA A 13 -4.05 -4.68 -22.35
CA ALA A 13 -2.61 -4.81 -22.10
C ALA A 13 -2.22 -4.23 -20.73
N ASN A 14 -2.71 -3.04 -20.38
CA ASN A 14 -2.44 -2.44 -19.08
C ASN A 14 -3.02 -3.30 -17.94
N THR A 15 -4.24 -3.83 -18.06
CA THR A 15 -4.81 -4.73 -17.05
C THR A 15 -4.09 -6.07 -16.95
N LEU A 16 -3.52 -6.58 -18.05
CA LEU A 16 -2.74 -7.82 -18.05
C LEU A 16 -1.38 -7.61 -17.40
N ILE A 17 -0.71 -6.48 -17.68
CA ILE A 17 0.56 -6.09 -17.05
C ILE A 17 0.36 -5.86 -15.54
N ASP A 18 -0.67 -5.12 -15.16
CA ASP A 18 -1.05 -4.87 -13.76
C ASP A 18 -1.40 -6.19 -13.01
N ARG A 19 -1.86 -7.21 -13.74
CA ARG A 19 -2.12 -8.56 -13.19
C ARG A 19 -0.87 -9.43 -13.12
N LEU A 20 0.09 -9.25 -14.04
CA LEU A 20 1.37 -9.96 -14.08
C LEU A 20 2.37 -9.41 -13.06
N GLN A 21 2.33 -8.11 -12.74
CA GLN A 21 3.22 -7.45 -11.79
C GLN A 21 2.71 -7.51 -10.34
N ARG A 22 1.72 -8.38 -10.04
CA ARG A 22 1.23 -8.56 -8.68
C ARG A 22 2.28 -9.22 -7.80
N GLU A 23 2.77 -8.48 -6.83
CA GLU A 23 3.76 -8.94 -5.87
C GLU A 23 3.06 -9.50 -4.61
N LYS A 24 3.74 -10.42 -3.92
CA LYS A 24 3.28 -10.92 -2.62
C LYS A 24 4.10 -10.24 -1.54
N HIS A 25 3.44 -9.47 -0.70
CA HIS A 25 4.05 -8.81 0.45
C HIS A 25 3.33 -9.19 1.72
N SER A 26 4.04 -9.29 2.83
CA SER A 26 3.39 -9.32 4.14
C SER A 26 2.94 -7.91 4.54
N PHE A 27 1.96 -7.80 5.45
CA PHE A 27 1.62 -6.50 6.03
C PHE A 27 2.80 -5.89 6.81
N SER A 28 3.66 -6.71 7.41
CA SER A 28 4.92 -6.23 8.02
C SER A 28 5.88 -5.61 7.01
N ASP A 29 5.99 -6.16 5.80
CA ASP A 29 6.82 -5.58 4.73
C ASP A 29 6.26 -4.25 4.25
N ILE A 30 4.93 -4.18 4.07
CA ILE A 30 4.24 -2.94 3.69
C ILE A 30 4.43 -1.86 4.78
N ALA A 31 4.31 -2.23 6.06
CA ALA A 31 4.54 -1.30 7.17
C ALA A 31 5.98 -0.75 7.17
N ARG A 32 6.97 -1.62 6.92
CA ARG A 32 8.37 -1.22 6.79
C ARG A 32 8.55 -0.25 5.62
N LEU A 33 8.01 -0.58 4.45
CA LEU A 33 8.05 0.29 3.26
C LEU A 33 7.49 1.68 3.58
N ILE A 34 6.31 1.76 4.20
CA ILE A 34 5.70 3.04 4.55
C ILE A 34 6.60 3.84 5.50
N ARG A 35 7.22 3.20 6.50
CA ARG A 35 8.08 3.91 7.47
C ARG A 35 9.39 4.42 6.87
N GLU A 36 9.99 3.65 5.97
CA GLU A 36 11.32 3.92 5.43
C GLU A 36 11.28 4.79 4.16
N HIS A 37 10.13 4.89 3.49
CA HIS A 37 10.04 5.63 2.25
C HIS A 37 10.13 7.15 2.48
N PRO A 38 10.99 7.88 1.74
CA PRO A 38 11.24 9.31 1.96
C PRO A 38 10.02 10.19 1.69
N ASP A 39 9.16 9.78 0.75
CA ASP A 39 7.95 10.54 0.39
C ASP A 39 6.76 10.27 1.35
N THR A 40 6.97 9.51 2.43
CA THR A 40 5.90 9.24 3.40
C THR A 40 5.59 10.47 4.22
N SER A 41 4.33 10.90 4.15
CA SER A 41 3.79 11.94 5.02
C SER A 41 3.38 11.35 6.36
N VAL A 42 3.79 12.00 7.45
CA VAL A 42 3.51 11.56 8.81
C VAL A 42 2.79 12.67 9.57
N SER A 43 1.69 12.32 10.24
CA SER A 43 0.99 13.21 11.17
C SER A 43 0.73 12.50 12.49
N GLU A 44 0.62 13.27 13.57
CA GLU A 44 0.44 12.75 14.92
C GLU A 44 -0.73 13.46 15.59
N LYS A 45 -1.56 12.71 16.32
CA LYS A 45 -2.69 13.25 17.08
C LYS A 45 -2.79 12.55 18.42
N THR A 46 -3.04 13.32 19.47
CA THR A 46 -3.27 12.80 20.82
C THR A 46 -4.73 12.99 21.20
N TRP A 47 -5.40 11.89 21.54
CA TRP A 47 -6.78 11.88 22.02
C TRP A 47 -6.87 11.06 23.30
N LEU A 48 -7.49 11.63 24.33
CA LEU A 48 -7.69 10.95 25.62
C LEU A 48 -6.39 10.39 26.23
N GLY A 49 -5.28 11.11 26.05
CA GLY A 49 -3.95 10.68 26.52
C GLY A 49 -3.29 9.58 25.70
N LEU A 50 -3.89 9.15 24.59
CA LEU A 50 -3.32 8.19 23.65
C LEU A 50 -2.83 8.93 22.40
N THR A 51 -1.57 8.70 22.04
CA THR A 51 -0.97 9.29 20.84
C THR A 51 -0.99 8.30 19.69
N TYR A 52 -1.55 8.74 18.58
CA TYR A 52 -1.67 8.01 17.33
C TYR A 52 -0.85 8.69 16.26
N ARG A 53 -0.26 7.90 15.38
CA ARG A 53 0.47 8.38 14.22
C ARG A 53 -0.16 7.81 12.95
N PHE A 54 -0.33 8.70 11.98
CA PHE A 54 -0.93 8.41 10.69
C PHE A 54 0.13 8.63 9.62
N TYR A 55 0.39 7.57 8.87
CA TYR A 55 1.33 7.55 7.77
C TYR A 55 0.54 7.47 6.47
N SER A 56 0.91 8.28 5.49
CA SER A 56 0.33 8.26 4.16
C SER A 56 1.44 8.33 3.11
N LEU A 57 1.40 7.40 2.17
CA LEU A 57 2.35 7.30 1.07
C LEU A 57 1.59 7.09 -0.23
N HIS A 58 1.85 7.95 -1.20
CA HIS A 58 1.26 7.86 -2.54
C HIS A 58 2.33 7.45 -3.54
N LEU A 59 2.14 6.31 -4.20
CA LEU A 59 3.01 5.76 -5.23
C LEU A 59 2.20 5.65 -6.53
N ASP A 60 2.46 6.47 -7.54
CA ASP A 60 1.76 6.50 -8.84
C ASP A 60 0.23 6.20 -8.78
N LYS A 61 -0.17 4.92 -8.83
CA LYS A 61 -1.58 4.45 -8.82
C LYS A 61 -2.05 3.81 -7.50
N VAL A 62 -1.20 3.79 -6.49
CA VAL A 62 -1.41 3.13 -5.19
C VAL A 62 -1.29 4.15 -4.06
N ALA A 63 -2.26 4.12 -3.17
CA ALA A 63 -2.21 4.84 -1.90
C ALA A 63 -2.03 3.83 -0.76
N LEU A 64 -0.99 4.06 0.04
CA LEU A 64 -0.64 3.28 1.21
C LEU A 64 -0.92 4.13 2.44
N THR A 65 -1.71 3.60 3.37
CA THR A 65 -1.99 4.27 4.65
C THR A 65 -1.71 3.32 5.79
N MET A 66 -1.17 3.85 6.88
CA MET A 66 -0.90 3.08 8.09
C MET A 66 -1.20 3.93 9.32
N GLU A 67 -1.83 3.30 10.30
CA GLU A 67 -2.11 3.92 11.59
C GLU A 67 -1.42 3.12 12.68
N THR A 68 -0.75 3.84 13.57
CA THR A 68 -0.07 3.24 14.72
C THR A 68 -0.47 3.96 16.00
N LYS A 69 -0.43 3.23 17.11
CA LYS A 69 -0.54 3.75 18.46
C LYS A 69 0.84 3.75 19.08
N LYS A 70 1.28 4.91 19.60
CA LYS A 70 2.50 4.95 20.41
C LYS A 70 2.32 4.11 21.67
N THR A 71 3.31 3.27 21.94
CA THR A 71 3.39 2.50 23.18
C THR A 71 4.46 3.10 24.10
N LYS A 72 4.71 2.50 25.26
CA LYS A 72 5.75 2.99 26.16
C LYS A 72 7.12 2.77 25.48
N GLY A 73 7.90 3.84 25.33
CA GLY A 73 9.20 3.81 24.64
C GLY A 73 9.13 4.37 23.22
N ASN A 74 10.02 3.92 22.35
CA ASN A 74 10.05 4.29 20.91
C ASN A 74 9.23 3.35 20.02
N ASP A 75 8.57 2.34 20.61
CA ASP A 75 7.82 1.33 19.88
C ASP A 75 6.39 1.78 19.57
N GLU A 76 5.91 1.34 18.42
CA GLU A 76 4.57 1.63 17.93
C GLU A 76 3.81 0.35 17.59
N HIS A 77 2.61 0.25 18.12
CA HIS A 77 1.71 -0.84 17.79
C HIS A 77 0.89 -0.47 16.55
N ILE A 78 1.00 -1.27 15.49
CA ILE A 78 0.25 -1.07 14.25
C ILE A 78 -1.21 -1.44 14.48
N LEU A 79 -2.11 -0.49 14.22
CA LEU A 79 -3.56 -0.68 14.33
C LEU A 79 -4.19 -1.03 12.99
N PHE A 80 -3.71 -0.38 11.93
CA PHE A 80 -4.33 -0.43 10.62
C PHE A 80 -3.30 -0.25 9.52
N ILE A 81 -3.46 -0.99 8.43
CA ILE A 81 -2.76 -0.76 7.16
C ILE A 81 -3.78 -0.91 6.04
N ALA A 82 -3.77 0.00 5.08
CA ALA A 82 -4.53 -0.18 3.85
C ALA A 82 -3.69 0.14 2.62
N VAL A 83 -3.80 -0.75 1.63
CA VAL A 83 -3.29 -0.59 0.27
C VAL A 83 -4.50 -0.39 -0.64
N SER A 84 -4.62 0.80 -1.21
CA SER A 84 -5.71 1.16 -2.11
C SER A 84 -5.15 1.40 -3.52
N SER A 85 -5.81 0.83 -4.52
CA SER A 85 -5.51 1.08 -5.93
C SER A 85 -6.80 1.39 -6.68
N SER A 86 -6.70 2.16 -7.75
CA SER A 86 -7.85 2.51 -8.61
C SER A 86 -8.51 1.30 -9.28
N ASN A 87 -7.77 0.18 -9.43
CA ASN A 87 -8.20 -0.99 -10.19
C ASN A 87 -8.62 -2.20 -9.33
N SER A 88 -8.55 -2.11 -8.00
CA SER A 88 -8.81 -3.25 -7.12
C SER A 88 -9.44 -2.83 -5.80
N ALA A 89 -10.18 -3.75 -5.18
CA ALA A 89 -10.62 -3.58 -3.80
C ALA A 89 -9.41 -3.31 -2.88
N PRO A 90 -9.56 -2.45 -1.87
CA PRO A 90 -8.48 -2.16 -0.94
C PRO A 90 -8.13 -3.41 -0.12
N ILE A 91 -6.83 -3.60 0.07
CA ILE A 91 -6.29 -4.66 0.93
C ILE A 91 -6.06 -4.03 2.29
N VAL A 92 -6.65 -4.62 3.32
CA VAL A 92 -6.69 -4.01 4.65
C VAL A 92 -6.25 -5.00 5.71
N TYR A 93 -5.42 -4.52 6.63
CA TYR A 93 -5.12 -5.14 7.90
C TYR A 93 -5.68 -4.28 9.03
N ARG A 94 -6.24 -4.94 10.05
CA ARG A 94 -6.70 -4.35 11.30
C ARG A 94 -6.24 -5.24 12.43
N SER A 95 -5.53 -4.70 13.41
CA SER A 95 -5.00 -5.51 14.52
C SER A 95 -6.07 -6.10 15.44
N TYR A 96 -7.29 -5.58 15.36
CA TYR A 96 -8.44 -6.01 16.15
C TYR A 96 -9.35 -7.02 15.44
N ASP A 97 -9.05 -7.39 14.19
CA ASP A 97 -9.75 -8.48 13.52
C ASP A 97 -9.18 -9.82 14.03
N GLU A 98 -10.05 -10.75 14.44
CA GLU A 98 -9.65 -12.04 15.06
C GLU A 98 -8.71 -12.87 14.19
N ASN A 99 -8.84 -12.76 12.85
CA ASN A 99 -8.06 -13.51 11.87
C ASN A 99 -6.98 -12.65 11.19
N SER A 100 -6.60 -11.54 11.81
CA SER A 100 -5.53 -10.67 11.30
C SER A 100 -4.16 -11.23 11.67
N ASP A 101 -3.24 -11.16 10.70
CA ASP A 101 -1.85 -11.54 10.90
C ASP A 101 -0.98 -10.60 10.07
N LEU A 102 -0.01 -9.95 10.72
CA LEU A 102 0.94 -9.06 10.07
C LEU A 102 1.84 -9.78 9.07
N HIS A 103 2.09 -11.07 9.27
CA HIS A 103 2.93 -11.88 8.40
C HIS A 103 2.14 -12.57 7.28
N LYS A 104 0.81 -12.39 7.25
CA LYS A 104 -0.04 -12.87 6.16
C LYS A 104 0.39 -12.23 4.84
N LEU A 105 0.70 -13.09 3.88
CA LEU A 105 0.99 -12.67 2.51
C LEU A 105 -0.28 -12.20 1.81
N VAL A 106 -0.22 -10.99 1.28
CA VAL A 106 -1.27 -10.41 0.46
C VAL A 106 -0.74 -10.06 -0.91
N THR A 107 -1.60 -10.19 -1.91
CA THR A 107 -1.26 -9.86 -3.29
C THR A 107 -1.53 -8.39 -3.53
N THR A 108 -0.47 -7.58 -3.60
CA THR A 108 -0.59 -6.14 -3.85
C THR A 108 -0.33 -5.82 -5.31
N PRO A 109 -0.78 -4.63 -5.78
CA PRO A 109 -0.18 -4.02 -6.96
C PRO A 109 1.33 -3.80 -6.75
N PRO A 110 2.08 -3.48 -7.81
CA PRO A 110 3.51 -3.17 -7.71
C PRO A 110 3.71 -1.99 -6.74
N LEU A 111 4.52 -2.20 -5.70
CA LEU A 111 4.85 -1.16 -4.71
C LEU A 111 6.22 -0.53 -4.97
N THR A 112 6.91 -1.00 -5.99
CA THR A 112 8.19 -0.44 -6.45
C THR A 112 7.90 0.58 -7.54
N LYS A 113 8.56 1.75 -7.51
CA LYS A 113 8.65 2.59 -8.72
C LYS A 113 9.21 1.68 -9.81
N GLU A 114 8.44 1.45 -10.87
CA GLU A 114 8.93 0.78 -12.05
C GLU A 114 10.16 1.57 -12.50
N THR A 115 11.37 1.07 -12.22
CA THR A 115 12.56 1.52 -12.92
C THR A 115 12.28 1.11 -14.35
N ALA A 116 11.82 2.06 -15.16
CA ALA A 116 11.56 1.86 -16.56
C ALA A 116 12.72 1.06 -17.17
N PRO A 117 12.47 0.06 -18.03
CA PRO A 117 13.55 -0.63 -18.69
C PRO A 117 14.38 0.43 -19.41
N ILE A 118 15.68 0.45 -19.10
CA ILE A 118 16.66 1.24 -19.81
C ILE A 118 16.50 0.87 -21.28
N SER A 119 16.02 1.81 -22.11
CA SER A 119 16.14 1.67 -23.56
C SER A 119 17.63 1.52 -23.87
N GLN A 120 18.05 0.31 -24.20
CA GLN A 120 19.28 0.08 -24.94
C GLN A 120 19.07 0.47 -26.41
#